data_AF-A0A966SA64-F1
#
_entry.id   AF-A0A966SA64-F1
#
_cell.length_a   1.000
_cell.length_b   1.000
_cell.length_c   1.000
_cell.angle_alpha   90.00
_cell.angle_beta   90.00
_cell.angle_gamma   90.00
#
_symmetry.space_group_name_H-M   'P 1'
#
loop_
_entity.id
_entity.type
_entity.pdbx_description
1 polymer ?
#
loop_
_entity_poly.entity_id
_entity_poly.type
_entity_poly.pdbx_seq_one_letter_code
_entity_poly.pdbx_strand_id
1 'polypeptide(L)'
;MVCSIALGGVSKKPDAKTHNYLKQASLILLSLDFDDAGKKKYSFWMTLYPNLRPWPSPFCKSPGDAAQVISMNIANWIRAGLSTS
;
A
#
# COMPACT_ATOMS: atom_id res chain seq x y z
N MET A 1 13.40 5.05 7.78
CA MET A 1 13.60 4.52 6.41
C MET A 1 12.22 4.14 5.88
N VAL A 2 11.86 4.55 4.66
CA VAL A 2 10.57 4.22 4.04
C VAL A 2 10.86 3.41 2.78
N CYS A 3 10.24 2.24 2.63
CA CYS A 3 10.37 1.39 1.45
C CYS A 3 9.06 1.37 0.67
N SER A 4 9.12 1.68 -0.62
CA SER A 4 8.01 1.49 -1.56
C SER A 4 8.26 0.23 -2.39
N ILE A 5 7.27 -0.67 -2.45
CA ILE A 5 7.38 -1.91 -3.21
C ILE A 5 6.22 -1.96 -4.20
N ALA A 6 6.55 -1.93 -5.48
CA ALA A 6 5.58 -2.17 -6.54
C ALA A 6 5.39 -3.68 -6.69
N LEU A 7 4.18 -4.18 -6.45
CA LEU A 7 3.86 -5.61 -6.59
C LEU A 7 3.74 -6.06 -8.06
N GLY A 8 3.79 -5.12 -9.03
CA GLY A 8 3.77 -5.43 -10.47
C GLY A 8 2.49 -6.11 -10.95
N GLY A 9 1.41 -6.03 -10.17
CA GLY A 9 0.08 -6.57 -10.48
C GLY A 9 -0.63 -7.10 -9.23
N VAL A 10 -1.97 -6.96 -9.20
CA VAL A 10 -2.83 -7.34 -8.06
C VAL A 10 -2.66 -8.82 -7.67
N SER A 11 -2.23 -9.67 -8.61
CA SER A 11 -2.14 -11.13 -8.44
C SER A 11 -0.77 -11.66 -8.04
N LYS A 12 0.31 -10.89 -8.20
CA LYS A 12 1.66 -11.37 -7.90
C LYS A 12 1.94 -11.38 -6.41
N LYS A 13 2.41 -12.51 -5.90
CA LYS A 13 2.81 -12.68 -4.50
C LYS A 13 4.23 -12.12 -4.33
N PRO A 14 4.52 -11.41 -3.24
CA PRO A 14 5.85 -10.95 -2.89
C PRO A 14 6.74 -12.16 -2.65
N ASP A 15 7.98 -12.02 -3.07
CA ASP A 15 9.02 -13.02 -2.87
C ASP A 15 9.26 -13.28 -1.37
N ALA A 16 9.88 -14.41 -1.01
CA ALA A 16 10.05 -14.81 0.39
C ALA A 16 10.87 -13.77 1.19
N LYS A 17 11.86 -13.14 0.54
CA LYS A 17 12.63 -12.03 1.13
C LYS A 17 11.75 -10.83 1.43
N THR A 18 10.90 -10.43 0.49
CA THR A 18 9.97 -9.32 0.63
C THR A 18 8.94 -9.59 1.73
N HIS A 19 8.44 -10.83 1.82
CA HIS A 19 7.55 -11.25 2.90
C HIS A 19 8.19 -11.09 4.28
N ASN A 20 9.45 -11.52 4.45
CA ASN A 20 10.16 -11.37 5.72
C ASN A 20 10.41 -9.90 6.08
N TYR A 21 10.76 -9.06 5.10
CA TYR A 21 10.90 -7.62 5.31
C TYR A 21 9.58 -6.98 5.75
N LEU A 22 8.47 -7.34 5.11
CA LEU A 22 7.14 -6.85 5.47
C LEU A 22 6.74 -7.31 6.88
N LYS A 23 7.03 -8.57 7.25
CA LYS A 23 6.77 -9.07 8.62
C LYS A 23 7.54 -8.31 9.70
N GLN A 24 8.74 -7.85 9.40
CA GLN A 24 9.55 -7.06 10.33
C GLN A 24 9.16 -5.58 10.36
N ALA A 25 8.36 -5.11 9.40
CA ALA A 25 7.91 -3.73 9.37
C ALA A 25 6.91 -3.47 10.50
N SER A 26 7.17 -2.43 11.28
CA SER A 26 6.26 -1.96 12.34
C SER A 26 4.93 -1.46 11.78
N LEU A 27 4.94 -0.95 10.55
CA LEU A 27 3.76 -0.45 9.87
C LEU A 27 3.87 -0.73 8.37
N ILE A 28 2.78 -1.26 7.79
CA ILE A 28 2.67 -1.45 6.34
C ILE A 28 1.47 -0.64 5.86
N LEU A 29 1.71 0.31 4.97
CA LEU A 29 0.65 1.06 4.29
C LEU A 29 0.36 0.38 2.94
N LEU A 30 -0.83 -0.19 2.81
CA LEU A 30 -1.25 -0.87 1.59
C LEU A 30 -2.15 0.05 0.76
N SER A 31 -1.65 0.43 -0.42
CA SER A 31 -2.40 1.18 -1.43
C SER A 31 -2.62 0.31 -2.66
N LEU A 32 -3.68 -0.50 -2.66
CA LEU A 32 -4.15 -1.24 -3.83
C LEU A 32 -5.21 -0.44 -4.59
N ASP A 33 -5.25 -0.67 -5.91
CA ASP A 33 -6.30 -0.15 -6.79
C ASP A 33 -7.70 -0.57 -6.31
N PHE A 34 -8.66 0.36 -6.46
CA PHE A 34 -10.03 0.19 -5.99
C PHE A 34 -10.91 -0.61 -6.97
N ASP A 35 -10.50 -1.85 -7.27
CA ASP A 35 -11.28 -2.81 -8.07
C ASP A 35 -11.71 -4.02 -7.20
N ASP A 36 -12.71 -4.81 -7.63
CA ASP A 36 -13.16 -6.01 -6.89
C ASP A 36 -12.02 -7.00 -6.56
N ALA A 37 -11.02 -7.06 -7.44
CA ALA A 37 -9.80 -7.83 -7.21
C ALA A 37 -8.93 -7.23 -6.08
N GLY A 38 -8.87 -5.91 -5.98
CA GLY A 38 -8.19 -5.19 -4.91
C GLY A 38 -8.84 -5.46 -3.54
N LYS A 39 -10.18 -5.44 -3.46
CA LYS A 39 -10.92 -5.73 -2.22
C LYS A 39 -10.64 -7.12 -1.68
N LYS A 40 -10.69 -8.17 -2.51
CA LYS A 40 -10.34 -9.55 -2.10
C LYS A 40 -8.90 -9.66 -1.60
N LYS A 41 -7.99 -8.91 -2.24
CA LYS A 41 -6.58 -8.88 -1.86
C LYS A 41 -6.37 -8.14 -0.54
N TYR A 42 -7.09 -7.04 -0.27
CA TYR A 42 -7.04 -6.35 1.02
C TYR A 42 -7.33 -7.30 2.17
N SER A 43 -8.40 -8.08 2.10
CA SER A 43 -8.72 -9.07 3.15
C SER A 43 -7.61 -10.10 3.31
N PHE A 44 -7.08 -10.65 2.20
CA PHE A 44 -5.94 -11.57 2.24
C PHE A 44 -4.70 -10.95 2.92
N TRP A 45 -4.38 -9.71 2.58
CA TRP A 45 -3.22 -9.00 3.13
C TRP A 45 -3.38 -8.65 4.61
N MET A 46 -4.58 -8.24 5.03
CA MET A 46 -4.88 -7.99 6.45
C MET A 46 -4.81 -9.27 7.28
N THR A 47 -5.22 -10.42 6.73
CA THR A 47 -5.03 -11.72 7.40
C THR A 47 -3.55 -12.09 7.49
N LEU A 48 -2.76 -11.79 6.46
CA LEU A 48 -1.33 -12.14 6.42
C LEU A 48 -0.46 -11.24 7.31
N TYR A 49 -0.81 -9.96 7.40
CA TYR A 49 -0.07 -8.95 8.15
C TYR A 49 -1.02 -8.14 9.04
N PRO A 50 -1.07 -8.39 10.36
CA PRO A 50 -1.93 -7.63 11.26
C PRO A 50 -1.52 -6.14 11.40
N ASN A 51 -0.25 -5.82 11.12
CA ASN A 51 0.29 -4.45 11.17
C ASN A 51 -0.01 -3.66 9.87
N LEU A 52 -0.78 -4.24 8.95
CA LEU A 52 -1.11 -3.62 7.68
C LEU A 52 -2.34 -2.73 7.82
N ARG A 53 -2.18 -1.49 7.37
CA ARG A 53 -3.26 -0.51 7.31
C ARG A 53 -3.62 -0.22 5.84
N PRO A 54 -4.91 -0.26 5.48
CA PRO A 54 -5.34 0.18 4.17
C PRO A 54 -5.15 1.69 4.06
N TRP A 55 -4.39 2.12 3.07
CA TRP A 55 -4.09 3.53 2.80
C TRP A 55 -4.38 3.82 1.33
N PRO A 56 -5.66 3.90 0.93
CA PRO A 56 -6.04 4.17 -0.45
C PRO A 56 -5.69 5.59 -0.87
N SER A 57 -5.44 5.79 -2.17
CA SER A 57 -5.25 7.14 -2.72
C SER A 57 -6.59 7.88 -2.74
N PRO A 58 -6.63 9.15 -2.30
CA PRO A 58 -7.84 9.96 -2.43
C PRO A 58 -8.07 10.31 -3.91
N PHE A 59 -9.30 10.14 -4.39
CA PHE A 59 -9.80 10.58 -5.72
C PHE A 59 -9.20 9.94 -6.98
N CYS A 60 -8.18 9.08 -6.90
CA CYS A 60 -7.58 8.45 -8.08
C CYS A 60 -7.37 6.94 -7.88
N LYS A 61 -7.31 6.22 -9.00
CA LYS A 61 -7.16 4.76 -9.03
C LYS A 61 -5.88 4.31 -8.32
N SER A 62 -4.79 5.03 -8.58
CA SER A 62 -3.47 4.76 -8.02
C SER A 62 -2.84 6.04 -7.43
N PRO A 63 -1.95 5.93 -6.43
CA PRO A 63 -1.27 7.09 -5.84
C PRO A 63 -0.35 7.81 -6.85
N GLY A 64 0.15 7.10 -7.87
CA GLY A 64 0.85 7.70 -9.00
C GLY A 64 -0.06 8.58 -9.86
N ASP A 65 -1.30 8.14 -10.10
CA ASP A 65 -2.30 8.95 -10.81
C ASP A 65 -2.70 10.16 -9.98
N ALA A 66 -2.87 10.03 -8.66
CA ALA A 66 -3.14 11.19 -7.81
C ALA A 66 -2.01 12.22 -7.85
N ALA A 67 -0.75 11.76 -7.89
CA ALA A 67 0.37 12.67 -8.03
C ALA A 67 0.36 13.43 -9.36
N GLN A 68 -0.08 12.80 -10.47
CA GLN A 68 -0.17 13.45 -11.77
C GLN A 68 -1.44 14.29 -11.96
N VAL A 69 -2.60 13.74 -11.62
CA VAL A 69 -3.92 14.32 -11.92
C VAL A 69 -4.27 15.46 -10.96
N ILE A 70 -4.04 15.27 -9.66
CA ILE A 70 -4.40 16.25 -8.63
C ILE A 70 -3.18 16.95 -8.03
N SER A 71 -1.98 16.76 -8.62
CA SER A 71 -0.71 17.29 -8.09
C SER A 71 -0.50 16.97 -6.60
N MET A 72 -0.97 15.81 -6.15
CA MET A 72 -0.86 15.42 -4.74
C MET A 72 0.59 15.23 -4.36
N ASN A 73 1.01 15.86 -3.26
CA ASN A 73 2.33 15.63 -2.70
C ASN A 73 2.40 14.25 -2.03
N ILE A 74 2.98 13.28 -2.75
CA ILE A 74 3.15 11.89 -2.30
C ILE A 74 3.89 11.83 -0.96
N ALA A 75 4.87 12.71 -0.73
CA ALA A 75 5.63 12.71 0.52
C ALA A 75 4.76 13.08 1.73
N ASN A 76 3.87 14.06 1.58
CA ASN A 76 2.90 14.41 2.61
C ASN A 76 1.87 13.29 2.82
N TRP A 77 1.43 12.64 1.74
CA TRP A 77 0.50 11.52 1.83
C TRP A 77 1.10 10.30 2.56
N ILE A 78 2.38 9.99 2.30
CA ILE A 78 3.12 8.95 3.05
C ILE A 78 3.28 9.38 4.52
N ARG A 79 3.69 10.62 4.78
CA ARG A 79 3.85 11.13 6.16
C ARG A 79 2.56 11.09 6.95
N ALA A 80 1.42 11.42 6.32
CA ALA A 80 0.12 11.29 6.95
C ALA A 80 -0.15 9.84 7.38
N GLY A 81 0.10 8.87 6.49
CA GLY A 81 -0.05 7.45 6.82
C GLY A 81 0.88 6.99 7.95
N LEU A 82 2.14 7.45 7.96
CA LEU A 82 3.10 7.13 9.02
C LEU A 82 2.74 7.77 10.37
N SER A 83 2.18 8.98 10.37
CA SER A 83 1.79 9.72 11.58
C SER A 83 0.50 9.20 12.23
N THR A 84 -0.25 8.34 11.54
CA THR A 84 -1.53 7.80 12.05
C THR A 84 -1.33 6.48 12.81
N SER A 85 -0.08 6.11 13.11
CA SER A 85 0.31 4.85 13.78
C SER A 85 0.84 5.06 15.18
#